data_AF-A0A914YZS3-F1
#
_entry.id   AF-A0A914YZS3-F1
#
_cell.length_a   1.000
_cell.length_b   1.000
_cell.length_c   1.000
_cell.angle_alpha   90.00
_cell.angle_beta   90.00
_cell.angle_gamma   90.00
#
_symmetry.space_group_name_H-M   'P 1'
#
loop_
_entity.id
_entity.type
_entity.pdbx_description
1 polymer ?
#
loop_
_entity_poly.entity_id
_entity_poly.type
_entity_poly.pdbx_seq_one_letter_code
_entity_poly.pdbx_strand_id
1 'polypeptide(L)'
;MPFTLKFMREKDFQILYGYTKIGDNSAINLLGVLAGMVYGKEEDRGFKDLVDSDSFFDFKKYDKDFGQLPETIIARAKKAGCVTMWNDEIANSGYGLYHYYEFKGFHEPIADYYFRPFYEYQYQKLAANSACNHGKNIIPKWIGLWEEFSTKYSNHCHFSFNFFTGLTHASSNNLELYDIPVSDALARMESTGVLDNTFLLIMGDHGQRIVKYF
;
A
#
# COMPACT_ATOMS: atom_id res chain seq x y z
N MET A 1 -15.90 6.05 3.42
CA MET A 1 -16.19 4.93 2.51
C MET A 1 -17.33 4.06 3.06
N PRO A 2 -18.57 4.60 3.18
CA PRO A 2 -19.73 3.81 3.61
C PRO A 2 -20.05 2.59 2.74
N PHE A 3 -19.92 2.65 1.41
CA PHE A 3 -20.28 1.52 0.53
C PHE A 3 -19.30 0.36 0.66
N THR A 4 -18.00 0.66 0.69
CA THR A 4 -16.93 -0.31 0.92
C THR A 4 -17.08 -0.94 2.30
N LEU A 5 -17.31 -0.13 3.34
CA LEU A 5 -17.51 -0.64 4.70
C LEU A 5 -18.76 -1.53 4.81
N LYS A 6 -19.84 -1.20 4.10
CA LYS A 6 -21.04 -2.03 4.02
C LYS A 6 -20.70 -3.40 3.42
N PHE A 7 -20.04 -3.43 2.25
CA PHE A 7 -19.61 -4.67 1.62
C PHE A 7 -18.76 -5.52 2.58
N MET A 8 -17.74 -4.92 3.21
CA MET A 8 -16.84 -5.61 4.14
C MET A 8 -17.60 -6.24 5.31
N ARG A 9 -18.59 -5.53 5.87
CA ARG A 9 -19.44 -6.04 6.96
C ARG A 9 -20.36 -7.17 6.51
N GLU A 10 -20.90 -7.10 5.30
CA GLU A 10 -21.76 -8.16 4.73
C GLU A 10 -20.96 -9.42 4.36
N LYS A 11 -19.63 -9.32 4.24
CA LYS A 11 -18.71 -10.40 3.90
C LYS A 11 -17.80 -10.82 5.06
N ASP A 12 -18.23 -10.56 6.29
CA ASP A 12 -17.57 -11.01 7.54
C ASP A 12 -16.09 -10.61 7.68
N PHE A 13 -15.68 -9.49 7.06
CA PHE A 13 -14.35 -8.94 7.28
C PHE A 13 -14.12 -8.61 8.75
N GLN A 14 -12.96 -8.97 9.27
CA GLN A 14 -12.56 -8.63 10.63
C GLN A 14 -12.03 -7.19 10.66
N ILE A 15 -12.69 -6.31 11.42
CA ILE A 15 -12.32 -4.90 11.52
C ILE A 15 -11.41 -4.68 12.73
N LEU A 16 -10.17 -4.26 12.46
CA LEU A 16 -9.18 -3.94 13.47
C LEU A 16 -9.11 -2.41 13.70
N TYR A 17 -9.30 -1.96 14.94
CA TYR A 17 -9.29 -0.53 15.29
C TYR A 17 -7.98 -0.14 15.97
N GLY A 18 -7.28 0.88 15.45
CA GLY A 18 -6.19 1.56 16.17
C GLY A 18 -4.78 0.98 16.03
N TYR A 19 -4.51 0.12 15.06
CA TYR A 19 -3.24 -0.64 14.97
C TYR A 19 -2.30 -0.26 13.81
N THR A 20 -2.41 0.93 13.21
CA THR A 20 -1.74 1.18 11.92
C THR A 20 -0.48 2.04 11.98
N LYS A 21 -0.24 2.77 13.07
CA LYS A 21 0.84 3.78 13.12
C LYS A 21 1.95 3.38 14.09
N ILE A 22 3.11 3.00 13.55
CA ILE A 22 4.37 2.86 14.29
C ILE A 22 5.30 4.06 14.07
N GLY A 23 5.10 4.91 13.05
CA GLY A 23 5.90 6.11 12.83
C GLY A 23 5.13 7.20 12.11
N ASP A 24 5.76 8.35 11.91
CA ASP A 24 5.08 9.51 11.32
C ASP A 24 4.90 9.43 9.80
N ASN A 25 5.60 8.53 9.11
CA ASN A 25 5.64 8.45 7.65
C ASN A 25 5.17 7.09 7.12
N SER A 26 4.47 7.09 5.99
CA SER A 26 4.08 5.93 5.18
C SER A 26 5.16 4.87 5.04
N ALA A 27 6.40 5.25 4.66
CA ALA A 27 7.49 4.30 4.47
C ALA A 27 7.80 3.52 5.76
N ILE A 28 7.76 4.22 6.89
CA ILE A 28 8.02 3.64 8.22
C ILE A 28 6.90 2.68 8.60
N ASN A 29 5.66 3.11 8.45
CA ASN A 29 4.49 2.30 8.82
C ASN A 29 4.37 1.05 7.95
N LEU A 30 4.49 1.19 6.64
CA LEU A 30 4.30 0.08 5.71
C LEU A 30 5.51 -0.84 5.63
N LEU A 31 6.73 -0.38 5.93
CA LEU A 31 7.85 -1.29 6.05
C LEU A 31 7.66 -2.29 7.20
N GLY A 32 7.11 -1.86 8.33
CA GLY A 32 6.81 -2.79 9.42
C GLY A 32 5.82 -3.88 9.01
N VAL A 33 4.79 -3.51 8.24
CA VAL A 33 3.82 -4.45 7.67
C VAL A 33 4.46 -5.38 6.64
N LEU A 34 5.25 -4.82 5.72
CA LEU A 34 5.82 -5.56 4.59
C LEU A 34 6.99 -6.46 5.01
N ALA A 35 7.83 -6.04 5.94
CA ALA A 35 8.98 -6.84 6.41
C ALA A 35 8.67 -7.66 7.67
N GLY A 36 7.54 -7.40 8.35
CA GLY A 36 7.23 -8.01 9.64
C GLY A 36 8.17 -7.53 10.75
N MET A 37 8.55 -6.24 10.71
CA MET A 37 9.54 -5.66 11.62
C MET A 37 8.99 -4.49 12.45
N VAL A 38 9.62 -4.23 13.58
CA VAL A 38 9.24 -3.19 14.53
C VAL A 38 10.18 -2.00 14.43
N TYR A 39 9.63 -0.83 14.12
CA TYR A 39 10.43 0.39 13.96
C TYR A 39 10.91 0.95 15.30
N GLY A 40 12.21 1.21 15.39
CA GLY A 40 12.86 1.86 16.52
C GLY A 40 13.64 0.86 17.36
N LYS A 41 14.06 1.27 18.56
CA LYS A 41 14.70 0.36 19.50
C LYS A 41 13.65 -0.34 20.34
N GLU A 42 14.03 -1.51 20.85
CA GLU A 42 13.21 -2.28 21.80
C GLU A 42 12.76 -1.43 23.00
N GLU A 43 13.68 -0.62 23.53
CA GLU A 43 13.42 0.26 24.68
C GLU A 43 12.37 1.34 24.38
N ASP A 44 12.25 1.77 23.12
CA ASP A 44 11.37 2.88 22.72
C ASP A 44 9.89 2.48 22.62
N ARG A 45 9.61 1.17 22.56
CA ARG A 45 8.27 0.65 22.20
C ARG A 45 7.59 -0.16 23.28
N GLY A 46 8.33 -0.63 24.28
CA GLY A 46 7.77 -1.49 25.33
C GLY A 46 7.27 -2.85 24.80
N PHE A 47 7.79 -3.31 23.64
CA PHE A 47 7.43 -4.59 23.03
C PHE A 47 8.40 -5.73 23.36
N LYS A 48 9.25 -5.54 24.37
CA LYS A 48 10.29 -6.49 24.77
C LYS A 48 9.79 -7.92 24.97
N ASP A 49 8.59 -8.08 25.52
CA ASP A 49 8.01 -9.40 25.80
C ASP A 49 7.02 -9.87 24.71
N LEU A 50 6.90 -9.11 23.61
CA LEU A 50 5.91 -9.34 22.54
C LEU A 50 6.54 -9.66 21.18
N VAL A 51 7.79 -9.26 20.94
CA VAL A 51 8.52 -9.54 19.70
C VAL A 51 9.99 -9.85 19.99
N ASP A 52 10.60 -10.67 19.12
CA ASP A 52 12.03 -10.99 19.23
C ASP A 52 12.89 -9.74 19.02
N SER A 53 14.03 -9.65 19.70
CA SER A 53 14.98 -8.53 19.57
C SER A 53 15.45 -8.30 18.13
N ASP A 54 15.54 -9.37 17.33
CA ASP A 54 15.94 -9.32 15.92
C ASP A 54 14.83 -8.80 14.99
N SER A 55 13.60 -8.66 15.50
CA SER A 55 12.49 -8.05 14.77
C SER A 55 12.56 -6.52 14.78
N PHE A 56 13.39 -5.93 15.64
CA PHE A 56 13.57 -4.48 15.68
C PHE A 56 14.50 -3.99 14.59
N PHE A 57 14.17 -2.83 14.02
CA PHE A 57 15.00 -2.23 12.99
C PHE A 57 15.18 -0.72 13.20
N ASP A 58 16.44 -0.30 13.13
CA ASP A 58 16.83 1.10 13.12
C ASP A 58 17.03 1.57 11.68
N PHE A 59 16.15 2.45 11.18
CA PHE A 59 16.28 3.04 9.84
C PHE A 59 17.62 3.74 9.62
N LYS A 60 18.27 4.24 10.69
CA LYS A 60 19.60 4.87 10.56
C LYS A 60 20.67 3.89 10.10
N LYS A 61 20.50 2.58 10.37
CA LYS A 61 21.45 1.54 9.99
C LYS A 61 21.47 1.27 8.49
N TYR A 62 20.37 1.53 7.79
CA TYR A 62 20.21 1.19 6.37
C TYR A 62 20.52 2.36 5.42
N ASP A 63 21.07 3.47 5.93
CA ASP A 63 21.39 4.71 5.19
C ASP A 63 20.30 5.18 4.21
N LYS A 64 19.02 4.88 4.53
CA LYS A 64 17.86 5.16 3.67
C LYS A 64 17.97 4.53 2.25
N ASP A 65 18.83 3.53 2.10
CA ASP A 65 18.98 2.69 0.91
C ASP A 65 18.05 1.47 1.02
N PHE A 66 16.93 1.54 0.32
CA PHE A 66 15.94 0.48 0.36
C PHE A 66 16.34 -0.79 -0.40
N GLY A 67 17.48 -0.78 -1.11
CA GLY A 67 18.13 -1.99 -1.62
C GLY A 67 18.66 -2.91 -0.53
N GLN A 68 18.88 -2.37 0.67
CA GLN A 68 19.43 -3.12 1.80
C GLN A 68 18.36 -3.55 2.79
N LEU A 69 17.07 -3.41 2.43
CA LEU A 69 16.00 -3.77 3.33
C LEU A 69 16.00 -5.27 3.66
N PRO A 70 15.56 -5.62 4.88
CA PRO A 70 15.16 -6.97 5.19
C PRO A 70 14.13 -7.49 4.18
N GLU A 71 14.13 -8.80 4.04
CA GLU A 71 13.24 -9.48 3.09
C GLU A 71 11.76 -9.19 3.40
N THR A 72 11.09 -8.61 2.42
CA THR A 72 9.66 -8.28 2.50
C THR A 72 8.78 -9.48 2.12
N ILE A 73 7.50 -9.44 2.51
CA ILE A 73 6.50 -10.44 2.18
C ILE A 73 6.33 -10.61 0.67
N ILE A 74 6.47 -9.54 -0.12
CA ILE A 74 6.43 -9.63 -1.58
C ILE A 74 7.65 -10.37 -2.13
N ALA A 75 8.85 -10.16 -1.57
CA ALA A 75 10.04 -10.92 -1.93
C ALA A 75 9.89 -12.41 -1.57
N ARG A 76 9.29 -12.71 -0.39
CA ARG A 76 8.96 -14.09 0.01
C ARG A 76 7.95 -14.74 -0.93
N ALA A 77 6.88 -14.02 -1.29
CA ALA A 77 5.88 -14.51 -2.24
C ALA A 77 6.51 -14.81 -3.62
N LYS A 78 7.38 -13.92 -4.11
CA LYS A 78 8.12 -14.13 -5.36
C LYS A 78 9.02 -15.38 -5.30
N LYS A 79 9.77 -15.56 -4.20
CA LYS A 79 10.61 -16.76 -3.97
C LYS A 79 9.78 -18.05 -3.87
N ALA A 80 8.56 -17.97 -3.37
CA ALA A 80 7.61 -19.08 -3.33
C ALA A 80 6.98 -19.40 -4.69
N GLY A 81 7.32 -18.66 -5.75
CA GLY A 81 6.81 -18.88 -7.10
C GLY A 81 5.45 -18.21 -7.38
N CYS A 82 5.01 -17.31 -6.51
CA CYS A 82 3.79 -16.55 -6.73
C CYS A 82 4.05 -15.38 -7.69
N VAL A 83 3.06 -15.06 -8.53
CA VAL A 83 3.13 -13.86 -9.37
C VAL A 83 2.93 -12.63 -8.51
N THR A 84 3.81 -11.63 -8.65
CA THR A 84 3.85 -10.49 -7.74
C THR A 84 3.53 -9.16 -8.42
N MET A 85 2.79 -8.30 -7.71
CA MET A 85 2.50 -6.92 -8.13
C MET A 85 2.89 -5.92 -7.05
N TRP A 86 3.61 -4.89 -7.46
CA TRP A 86 3.92 -3.69 -6.68
C TRP A 86 3.29 -2.48 -7.36
N ASN A 87 2.16 -2.06 -6.82
CA ASN A 87 1.33 -0.98 -7.33
C ASN A 87 1.34 0.21 -6.37
N ASP A 88 2.47 0.90 -6.36
CA ASP A 88 2.71 2.12 -5.58
C ASP A 88 2.37 3.33 -6.46
N GLU A 89 1.18 3.87 -6.28
CA GLU A 89 0.71 5.07 -6.96
C GLU A 89 1.36 6.30 -6.30
N ILE A 90 2.05 7.11 -7.13
CA ILE A 90 3.09 8.02 -6.67
C ILE A 90 2.66 9.48 -6.54
N ALA A 91 1.45 9.89 -6.92
CA ALA A 91 0.95 11.27 -6.97
C ALA A 91 1.68 12.25 -7.93
N ASN A 92 3.00 12.13 -8.05
CA ASN A 92 3.91 12.83 -8.95
C ASN A 92 5.29 12.13 -8.99
N SER A 93 6.14 12.45 -9.97
CA SER A 93 7.47 11.83 -10.15
C SER A 93 8.43 11.95 -8.97
N GLY A 94 8.24 12.91 -8.06
CA GLY A 94 9.09 13.10 -6.88
C GLY A 94 8.70 12.26 -5.67
N TYR A 95 7.58 11.55 -5.73
CA TYR A 95 6.98 10.79 -4.63
C TYR A 95 6.89 9.29 -4.96
N GLY A 96 6.41 8.50 -4.01
CA GLY A 96 6.28 7.04 -4.01
C GLY A 96 6.63 6.50 -2.63
N LEU A 97 6.09 5.35 -2.23
CA LEU A 97 6.22 4.83 -0.87
C LEU A 97 7.67 4.77 -0.37
N TYR A 98 8.61 4.49 -1.27
CA TYR A 98 10.04 4.37 -0.97
C TYR A 98 10.93 5.24 -1.89
N HIS A 99 10.33 6.19 -2.61
CA HIS A 99 11.00 7.05 -3.59
C HIS A 99 10.65 8.53 -3.33
N TYR A 100 11.25 9.13 -2.31
CA TYR A 100 11.01 10.54 -1.94
C TYR A 100 12.07 11.02 -0.94
N TYR A 101 12.41 12.31 -0.99
CA TYR A 101 13.47 12.93 -0.18
C TYR A 101 14.79 12.14 -0.22
N GLU A 102 15.25 11.65 0.93
CA GLU A 102 16.44 10.83 1.09
C GLU A 102 16.30 9.37 0.60
N PHE A 103 15.08 8.91 0.34
CA PHE A 103 14.82 7.54 -0.05
C PHE A 103 15.01 7.36 -1.55
N LYS A 104 16.02 6.56 -1.92
CA LYS A 104 16.46 6.38 -3.31
C LYS A 104 15.66 5.33 -4.08
N GLY A 105 14.74 4.63 -3.42
CA GLY A 105 13.98 3.56 -4.04
C GLY A 105 14.69 2.22 -4.07
N PHE A 106 14.23 1.36 -4.97
CA PHE A 106 14.79 0.02 -5.19
C PHE A 106 15.78 0.05 -6.35
N HIS A 107 16.89 -0.70 -6.23
CA HIS A 107 17.88 -0.81 -7.30
C HIS A 107 17.35 -1.62 -8.49
N GLU A 108 16.46 -2.58 -8.23
CA GLU A 108 15.86 -3.45 -9.22
C GLU A 108 14.34 -3.62 -8.95
N PRO A 109 13.53 -3.95 -9.97
CA PRO A 109 12.11 -4.23 -9.78
C PRO A 109 11.85 -5.36 -8.77
N ILE A 110 11.12 -5.05 -7.70
CA ILE A 110 10.85 -5.98 -6.59
C ILE A 110 9.65 -6.92 -6.83
N ALA A 111 8.98 -6.77 -7.97
CA ALA A 111 7.80 -7.54 -8.35
C ALA A 111 7.82 -7.83 -9.84
N ASP A 112 7.05 -8.84 -10.28
CA ASP A 112 6.89 -9.15 -11.71
C ASP A 112 6.13 -8.03 -12.43
N TYR A 113 5.14 -7.46 -11.74
CA TYR A 113 4.41 -6.28 -12.16
C TYR A 113 4.80 -5.08 -11.29
N TYR A 114 5.84 -4.36 -11.71
CA TYR A 114 6.36 -3.18 -11.02
C TYR A 114 5.85 -1.89 -11.69
N PHE A 115 4.86 -1.23 -11.08
CA PHE A 115 4.11 -0.13 -11.72
C PHE A 115 4.77 1.25 -11.67
N ARG A 116 5.97 1.39 -11.07
CA ARG A 116 6.67 2.67 -11.00
C ARG A 116 6.87 3.33 -12.37
N PRO A 117 7.39 2.66 -13.42
CA PRO A 117 7.57 3.29 -14.73
C PRO A 117 6.26 3.74 -15.37
N PHE A 118 5.16 3.01 -15.13
CA PHE A 118 3.83 3.37 -15.60
C PHE A 118 3.36 4.69 -14.98
N TYR A 119 3.50 4.82 -13.66
CA TYR A 119 3.10 6.03 -12.97
C TYR A 119 3.99 7.22 -13.29
N GLU A 120 5.30 7.01 -13.46
CA GLU A 120 6.22 8.05 -13.93
C GLU A 120 5.78 8.63 -15.28
N TYR A 121 5.52 7.75 -16.25
CA TYR A 121 5.02 8.18 -17.56
C TYR A 121 3.66 8.89 -17.46
N GLN A 122 2.78 8.42 -16.57
CA GLN A 122 1.49 9.06 -16.34
C GLN A 122 1.64 10.49 -15.79
N TYR A 123 2.50 10.70 -14.78
CA TYR A 123 2.68 12.00 -14.13
C TYR A 123 3.61 12.96 -14.85
N GLN A 124 4.36 12.51 -15.87
CA GLN A 124 4.96 13.41 -16.86
C GLN A 124 3.90 14.14 -17.70
N LYS A 125 2.69 13.57 -17.82
CA LYS A 125 1.61 14.08 -18.69
C LYS A 125 0.42 14.65 -17.92
N LEU A 126 0.33 14.36 -16.64
CA LEU A 126 -0.73 14.84 -15.75
C LEU A 126 -0.16 15.86 -14.77
N ALA A 127 -0.94 16.90 -14.49
CA ALA A 127 -0.65 17.74 -13.34
C ALA A 127 -0.67 16.87 -12.06
N ALA A 128 0.30 17.11 -11.17
CA ALA A 128 0.38 16.44 -9.87
C ALA A 128 -0.96 16.57 -9.11
N ASN A 129 -1.37 15.51 -8.42
CA ASN A 129 -2.63 15.43 -7.67
C ASN A 129 -3.90 15.67 -8.51
N SER A 130 -3.84 15.55 -9.84
CA SER A 130 -5.04 15.63 -10.66
C SER A 130 -5.94 14.42 -10.42
N ALA A 131 -7.16 14.67 -9.95
CA ALA A 131 -8.20 13.63 -9.87
C ALA A 131 -8.71 13.19 -11.26
N CYS A 132 -8.35 13.92 -12.32
CA CYS A 132 -8.83 13.70 -13.67
C CYS A 132 -7.70 13.39 -14.65
N ASN A 133 -7.96 12.42 -15.54
CA ASN A 133 -7.13 12.10 -16.69
C ASN A 133 -8.03 12.11 -17.94
N HIS A 134 -7.77 13.01 -18.88
CA HIS A 134 -8.60 13.23 -20.08
C HIS A 134 -10.10 13.38 -19.77
N GLY A 135 -10.44 14.16 -18.74
CA GLY A 135 -11.83 14.43 -18.33
C GLY A 135 -12.53 13.29 -17.57
N LYS A 136 -11.80 12.20 -17.24
CA LYS A 136 -12.33 11.08 -16.44
C LYS A 136 -11.65 11.00 -15.10
N ASN A 137 -12.38 10.60 -14.07
CA ASN A 137 -11.81 10.27 -12.76
C ASN A 137 -10.73 9.19 -12.93
N ILE A 138 -9.55 9.42 -12.37
CA ILE A 138 -8.40 8.54 -12.47
C ILE A 138 -8.46 7.33 -11.51
N ILE A 139 -9.20 7.44 -10.40
CA ILE A 139 -9.25 6.40 -9.35
C ILE A 139 -9.75 5.05 -9.89
N PRO A 140 -10.82 4.97 -10.70
CA PRO A 140 -11.23 3.69 -11.29
C PRO A 140 -10.13 3.00 -12.11
N LYS A 141 -9.22 3.76 -12.71
CA LYS A 141 -8.07 3.20 -13.42
C LYS A 141 -7.08 2.55 -12.45
N TRP A 142 -6.78 3.22 -11.33
CA TRP A 142 -5.86 2.68 -10.31
C TRP A 142 -6.41 1.43 -9.64
N ILE A 143 -7.70 1.45 -9.25
CA ILE A 143 -8.40 0.29 -8.71
C ILE A 143 -8.51 -0.83 -9.73
N GLY A 144 -8.76 -0.48 -11.01
CA GLY A 144 -8.83 -1.44 -12.10
C GLY A 144 -7.54 -2.22 -12.32
N LEU A 145 -6.36 -1.61 -12.14
CA LEU A 145 -5.08 -2.33 -12.23
C LEU A 145 -4.98 -3.46 -11.19
N TRP A 146 -5.42 -3.20 -9.96
CA TRP A 146 -5.47 -4.21 -8.90
C TRP A 146 -6.49 -5.31 -9.20
N GLU A 147 -7.70 -4.92 -9.62
CA GLU A 147 -8.77 -5.86 -9.95
C GLU A 147 -8.39 -6.77 -11.12
N GLU A 148 -7.82 -6.20 -12.19
CA GLU A 148 -7.36 -6.96 -13.37
C GLU A 148 -6.26 -7.96 -13.00
N PHE A 149 -5.30 -7.56 -12.17
CA PHE A 149 -4.26 -8.46 -11.69
C PHE A 149 -4.83 -9.62 -10.87
N SER A 150 -5.68 -9.31 -9.88
CA SER A 150 -6.28 -10.31 -9.00
C SER A 150 -7.17 -11.28 -9.77
N THR A 151 -7.92 -10.77 -10.75
CA THR A 151 -8.78 -11.58 -11.62
C THR A 151 -7.95 -12.48 -12.54
N LYS A 152 -6.90 -11.94 -13.18
CA LYS A 152 -6.04 -12.68 -14.11
C LYS A 152 -5.34 -13.85 -13.43
N TYR A 153 -4.92 -13.66 -12.19
CA TYR A 153 -4.16 -14.65 -11.43
C TYR A 153 -4.98 -15.40 -10.37
N SER A 154 -6.31 -15.36 -10.44
CA SER A 154 -7.20 -16.01 -9.46
C SER A 154 -6.94 -17.52 -9.30
N ASN A 155 -6.49 -18.20 -10.36
CA ASN A 155 -6.15 -19.63 -10.37
C ASN A 155 -4.65 -19.92 -10.16
N HIS A 156 -3.86 -18.93 -9.80
CA HIS A 156 -2.42 -19.06 -9.55
C HIS A 156 -2.05 -18.45 -8.19
N CYS A 157 -0.96 -18.91 -7.59
CA CYS A 157 -0.43 -18.18 -6.43
C CYS A 157 -0.05 -16.77 -6.87
N HIS A 158 -0.57 -15.76 -6.17
CA HIS A 158 -0.27 -14.37 -6.45
C HIS A 158 -0.22 -13.54 -5.17
N PHE A 159 0.52 -12.44 -5.21
CA PHE A 159 0.59 -11.46 -4.14
C PHE A 159 0.61 -10.06 -4.75
N SER A 160 -0.33 -9.20 -4.36
CA SER A 160 -0.34 -7.79 -4.79
C SER A 160 -0.27 -6.84 -3.61
N PHE A 161 0.68 -5.90 -3.69
CA PHE A 161 0.71 -4.73 -2.83
C PHE A 161 0.20 -3.53 -3.62
N ASN A 162 -0.82 -2.86 -3.09
CA ASN A 162 -1.46 -1.70 -3.73
C ASN A 162 -1.51 -0.54 -2.74
N PHE A 163 -0.92 0.58 -3.12
CA PHE A 163 -0.84 1.78 -2.29
C PHE A 163 -1.25 2.99 -3.11
N PHE A 164 -2.34 3.65 -2.71
CA PHE A 164 -2.93 4.76 -3.44
C PHE A 164 -2.81 6.05 -2.62
N THR A 165 -2.03 7.02 -3.11
CA THR A 165 -1.67 8.22 -2.35
C THR A 165 -2.16 9.52 -2.96
N GLY A 166 -2.38 9.56 -4.26
CA GLY A 166 -2.41 10.76 -5.08
C GLY A 166 -3.47 11.77 -4.71
N LEU A 167 -4.60 11.31 -4.17
CA LEU A 167 -5.69 12.20 -3.75
C LEU A 167 -5.84 12.28 -2.23
N THR A 168 -5.36 11.29 -1.47
CA THR A 168 -5.57 11.20 -0.02
C THR A 168 -4.38 11.75 0.77
N HIS A 169 -3.17 11.81 0.21
CA HIS A 169 -1.95 12.19 0.92
C HIS A 169 -2.04 13.58 1.56
N ALA A 170 -2.57 14.57 0.83
CA ALA A 170 -2.74 15.94 1.31
C ALA A 170 -4.12 16.24 1.90
N SER A 171 -5.13 15.41 1.60
CA SER A 171 -6.52 15.63 2.00
C SER A 171 -7.23 14.30 2.25
N SER A 172 -7.42 13.98 3.53
CA SER A 172 -8.20 12.81 3.97
C SER A 172 -9.65 12.83 3.48
N ASN A 173 -10.21 14.03 3.24
CA ASN A 173 -11.56 14.19 2.72
C ASN A 173 -11.77 13.53 1.35
N ASN A 174 -10.71 13.41 0.55
CA ASN A 174 -10.78 12.78 -0.76
C ASN A 174 -10.91 11.25 -0.69
N LEU A 175 -10.86 10.66 0.50
CA LEU A 175 -11.08 9.22 0.69
C LEU A 175 -12.47 8.78 0.21
N GLU A 176 -13.47 9.65 0.26
CA GLU A 176 -14.81 9.35 -0.27
C GLU A 176 -14.80 9.04 -1.77
N LEU A 177 -13.86 9.63 -2.54
CA LEU A 177 -13.74 9.38 -3.98
C LEU A 177 -13.36 7.94 -4.32
N TYR A 178 -12.79 7.20 -3.37
CA TYR A 178 -12.43 5.79 -3.52
C TYR A 178 -13.57 4.84 -3.20
N ASP A 179 -14.63 5.31 -2.53
CA ASP A 179 -15.63 4.42 -1.96
C ASP A 179 -16.35 3.57 -3.01
N ILE A 180 -16.92 4.23 -4.03
CA ILE A 180 -17.62 3.53 -5.12
C ILE A 180 -16.64 2.67 -5.94
N PRO A 181 -15.49 3.17 -6.42
CA PRO A 181 -14.54 2.35 -7.17
C PRO A 181 -14.10 1.08 -6.43
N VAL A 182 -13.81 1.18 -5.13
CA VAL A 182 -13.38 0.03 -4.32
C VAL A 182 -14.55 -0.91 -4.07
N SER A 183 -15.72 -0.41 -3.67
CA SER A 183 -16.89 -1.28 -3.44
C SER A 183 -17.32 -2.03 -4.69
N ASP A 184 -17.27 -1.38 -5.85
CA ASP A 184 -17.63 -1.98 -7.13
C ASP A 184 -16.63 -3.06 -7.55
N ALA A 185 -15.32 -2.82 -7.36
CA ALA A 185 -14.28 -3.82 -7.65
C ALA A 185 -14.42 -5.03 -6.72
N LEU A 186 -14.65 -4.81 -5.42
CA LEU A 186 -14.91 -5.87 -4.46
C LEU A 186 -16.14 -6.70 -4.84
N ALA A 187 -17.25 -6.06 -5.22
CA ALA A 187 -18.47 -6.75 -5.63
C ALA A 187 -18.28 -7.58 -6.92
N ARG A 188 -17.49 -7.08 -7.88
CA ARG A 188 -17.16 -7.83 -9.10
C ARG A 188 -16.26 -9.01 -8.83
N MET A 189 -15.19 -8.83 -8.05
CA MET A 189 -14.29 -9.92 -7.66
C MET A 189 -15.00 -11.00 -6.85
N GLU A 190 -15.90 -10.61 -5.95
CA GLU A 190 -16.75 -11.55 -5.21
C GLU A 190 -17.66 -12.34 -6.15
N SER A 191 -18.40 -11.66 -7.04
CA SER A 191 -19.36 -12.33 -7.92
C SER A 191 -18.72 -13.24 -8.97
N THR A 192 -17.40 -13.13 -9.17
CA THR A 192 -16.59 -13.95 -10.07
C THR A 192 -15.71 -14.98 -9.34
N GLY A 193 -15.82 -15.09 -8.01
CA GLY A 193 -15.08 -16.06 -7.20
C GLY A 193 -13.60 -15.72 -7.00
N VAL A 194 -13.15 -14.52 -7.39
CA VAL A 194 -11.76 -14.08 -7.19
C VAL A 194 -11.42 -13.97 -5.70
N LEU A 195 -12.40 -13.71 -4.84
CA LEU A 195 -12.21 -13.60 -3.40
C LEU A 195 -12.29 -14.94 -2.64
N ASP A 196 -12.76 -16.02 -3.27
CA ASP A 196 -13.06 -17.31 -2.61
C ASP A 196 -11.84 -17.94 -1.92
N ASN A 197 -10.64 -17.71 -2.46
CA ASN A 197 -9.36 -18.21 -1.92
C ASN A 197 -8.34 -17.06 -1.75
N THR A 198 -8.82 -15.89 -1.34
CA THR A 198 -8.00 -14.68 -1.20
C THR A 198 -7.97 -14.19 0.23
N PHE A 199 -6.77 -13.97 0.77
CA PHE A 199 -6.59 -13.14 1.97
C PHE A 199 -6.49 -11.67 1.54
N LEU A 200 -7.44 -10.84 1.97
CA LEU A 200 -7.48 -9.42 1.64
C LEU A 200 -7.35 -8.56 2.90
N LEU A 201 -6.30 -7.73 2.95
CA LEU A 201 -6.10 -6.70 3.97
C LEU A 201 -6.30 -5.32 3.35
N ILE A 202 -7.27 -4.56 3.88
CA ILE A 202 -7.51 -3.16 3.51
C ILE A 202 -7.21 -2.29 4.72
N MET A 203 -6.26 -1.36 4.57
CA MET A 203 -5.85 -0.47 5.65
C MET A 203 -5.31 0.86 5.12
N GLY A 204 -5.32 1.88 5.98
CA GLY A 204 -4.50 3.08 5.79
C GLY A 204 -3.13 2.91 6.46
N ASP A 205 -2.12 3.57 5.92
CA ASP A 205 -0.75 3.59 6.48
C ASP A 205 -0.65 4.43 7.75
N HIS A 206 -1.38 5.55 7.83
CA HIS A 206 -1.55 6.35 9.04
C HIS A 206 -2.82 7.21 9.00
N GLY A 207 -3.21 7.78 10.14
CA GLY A 207 -4.27 8.80 10.21
C GLY A 207 -3.80 10.20 9.80
N GLN A 208 -4.71 11.17 9.75
CA GLN A 208 -4.37 12.55 9.43
C GLN A 208 -3.42 13.16 10.48
N ARG A 209 -2.38 13.87 10.03
CA ARG A 209 -1.50 14.63 10.93
C ARG A 209 -2.23 15.90 11.38
N ILE A 210 -2.55 15.99 12.67
CA ILE A 210 -3.18 17.18 13.27
C ILE A 210 -2.09 17.97 13.98
N VAL A 211 -1.77 19.16 13.48
CA VAL A 211 -0.90 20.10 14.20
C VAL A 211 -1.73 20.74 15.31
N LYS A 212 -1.33 20.53 16.58
CA LYS A 212 -1.89 21.31 17.69
C LYS A 212 -1.24 22.69 17.68
N TYR A 213 -2.01 23.70 17.34
CA TYR A 213 -1.67 25.07 17.71
C TYR A 213 -2.03 25.25 19.18
N PHE A 214 -1.00 25.40 20.02
CA PHE A 214 -1.12 25.84 21.41
C PHE A 214 -0.76 27.32 21.50
#